data_AF-A0A7Y3C2A2-F1
#
_entry.id   AF-A0A7Y3C2A2-F1
#
_cell.length_a   1.000
_cell.length_b   1.000
_cell.length_c   1.000
_cell.angle_alpha   90.00
_cell.angle_beta   90.00
_cell.angle_gamma   90.00
#
_symmetry.space_group_name_H-M   'P 1'
#
loop_
_entity.id
_entity.type
_entity.pdbx_description
1 polymer ?
#
loop_
_entity_poly.entity_id
_entity_poly.type
_entity_poly.pdbx_seq_one_letter_code
_entity_poly.pdbx_strand_id
1 'polypeptide(L)'
;MSDLTHLDGGEASPEDDVFALTDGRTRSLVDFLYPTPAKRDTMSILGWWEKRRLPYNLIVGGAGALATLAFFFFATIPPLGAVPGLGLRILIPIGVFGVMANVCYTFGSLMEIFTVKIWGRDVLPVGPALFRIGLTFSVGLALLPALLIVIIWVARIVATVVG
;
A
#
# COMPACT_ATOMS: atom_id res chain seq x y z
N MET A 1 -13.04 57.88 -28.99
CA MET A 1 -12.58 58.41 -27.69
C MET A 1 -13.61 57.95 -26.68
N SER A 2 -13.40 57.04 -25.76
CA SER A 2 -12.25 56.27 -25.29
C SER A 2 -12.91 55.30 -24.32
N ASP A 3 -12.80 53.99 -24.51
CA ASP A 3 -13.06 53.11 -23.38
C ASP A 3 -11.97 52.06 -23.28
N LEU A 4 -11.32 52.13 -22.14
CA LEU A 4 -10.02 51.59 -21.81
C LEU A 4 -10.23 50.13 -21.40
N THR A 5 -9.53 49.25 -22.11
CA THR A 5 -8.80 48.09 -21.56
C THR A 5 -9.00 47.86 -20.06
N HIS A 6 -10.07 47.12 -19.73
CA HIS A 6 -10.20 46.44 -18.44
C HIS A 6 -9.32 45.18 -18.50
N LEU A 7 -8.00 45.37 -18.44
CA LEU A 7 -7.05 44.32 -18.16
C LEU A 7 -7.09 44.06 -16.65
N ASP A 8 -8.10 43.31 -16.21
CA ASP A 8 -8.09 42.67 -14.91
C ASP A 8 -7.10 41.50 -14.97
N GLY A 9 -5.81 41.85 -14.89
CA GLY A 9 -4.75 40.91 -14.55
C GLY A 9 -4.88 40.59 -13.06
N GLY A 10 -5.87 39.78 -12.71
CA GLY A 10 -5.96 39.16 -11.39
C GLY A 10 -4.75 38.28 -11.20
N GLU A 11 -3.73 38.80 -10.51
CA GLU A 11 -2.67 37.98 -9.95
C GLU A 11 -3.35 36.93 -9.07
N ALA A 12 -3.31 35.66 -9.49
CA ALA A 12 -3.81 34.56 -8.70
C ALA A 12 -3.15 34.65 -7.32
N SER A 13 -3.97 34.82 -6.28
CA SER A 13 -3.47 34.96 -4.93
C SER A 13 -2.71 33.67 -4.56
N PRO A 14 -1.58 33.74 -3.83
CA PRO A 14 -0.85 32.55 -3.38
C PRO A 14 -1.74 31.53 -2.66
N GLU A 15 -2.86 31.99 -2.08
CA GLU A 15 -3.86 31.14 -1.42
C GLU A 15 -4.68 30.29 -2.40
N ASP A 16 -4.99 30.82 -3.59
CA ASP A 16 -5.72 30.09 -4.63
C ASP A 16 -4.89 28.93 -5.20
N ASP A 17 -3.57 29.14 -5.33
CA ASP A 17 -2.62 28.12 -5.76
C ASP A 17 -2.48 27.00 -4.72
N VAL A 18 -2.40 27.35 -3.42
CA VAL A 18 -2.32 26.36 -2.33
C VAL A 18 -3.61 25.53 -2.26
N PHE A 19 -4.77 26.16 -2.44
CA PHE A 19 -6.05 25.44 -2.44
C PHE A 19 -6.17 24.51 -3.66
N ALA A 20 -5.78 24.95 -4.85
CA ALA A 20 -5.77 24.13 -6.07
C ALA A 20 -4.80 22.95 -5.97
N LEU A 21 -3.61 23.14 -5.39
CA LEU A 21 -2.63 22.07 -5.15
C LEU A 21 -3.15 21.04 -4.13
N THR A 22 -3.84 21.50 -3.09
CA THR A 22 -4.41 20.64 -2.05
C THR A 22 -5.59 19.85 -2.60
N ASP A 23 -6.50 20.49 -3.34
CA ASP A 23 -7.66 19.83 -3.95
C ASP A 23 -7.21 18.81 -5.02
N GLY A 24 -6.20 19.15 -5.83
CA GLY A 24 -5.59 18.23 -6.80
C GLY A 24 -4.93 17.00 -6.14
N ARG A 25 -4.17 17.19 -5.06
CA ARG A 25 -3.54 16.09 -4.30
C ARG A 25 -4.57 15.21 -3.60
N THR A 26 -5.61 15.83 -3.04
CA THR A 26 -6.68 15.13 -2.33
C THR A 26 -7.49 14.27 -3.31
N ARG A 27 -7.84 14.81 -4.49
CA ARG A 27 -8.47 14.01 -5.56
C ARG A 27 -7.59 12.85 -6.02
N SER A 28 -6.28 13.05 -6.20
CA SER A 28 -5.35 11.97 -6.56
C SER A 28 -5.31 10.83 -5.55
N LEU A 29 -5.26 11.14 -4.24
CA LEU A 29 -5.23 10.10 -3.20
C LEU A 29 -6.58 9.41 -3.06
N VAL A 30 -7.67 10.17 -3.15
CA VAL A 30 -9.04 9.62 -3.09
C VAL A 30 -9.30 8.71 -4.29
N ASP A 31 -8.89 9.09 -5.50
CA ASP A 31 -9.07 8.28 -6.71
C ASP A 31 -8.16 7.04 -6.72
N PHE A 32 -7.01 7.13 -6.05
CA PHE A 32 -6.14 5.99 -5.78
C PHE A 32 -6.72 5.02 -4.73
N LEU A 33 -7.30 5.54 -3.65
CA LEU A 33 -7.90 4.76 -2.54
C LEU A 33 -9.30 4.22 -2.85
N TYR A 34 -10.07 4.93 -3.69
CA TYR A 34 -11.44 4.61 -4.11
C TYR A 34 -11.55 4.62 -5.65
N PRO A 35 -10.82 3.74 -6.33
CA PRO A 35 -10.79 3.72 -7.79
C PRO A 35 -12.15 3.38 -8.37
N THR A 36 -12.53 4.10 -9.43
CA THR A 36 -13.73 3.79 -10.20
C THR A 36 -13.64 2.37 -10.76
N PRO A 37 -14.72 1.58 -10.70
CA PRO A 37 -14.72 0.20 -11.19
C PRO A 37 -14.34 0.15 -12.68
N ALA A 38 -13.59 -0.87 -13.09
CA ALA A 38 -13.29 -1.09 -14.50
C ALA A 38 -14.58 -1.30 -15.32
N LYS A 39 -14.53 -0.99 -16.62
CA LYS A 39 -15.61 -1.38 -17.55
C LYS A 39 -15.80 -2.91 -17.50
N ARG A 40 -17.02 -3.40 -17.77
CA ARG A 40 -17.40 -4.83 -17.61
C ARG A 40 -16.93 -5.73 -18.77
N ASP A 41 -15.68 -5.57 -19.17
CA ASP A 41 -14.97 -6.41 -20.14
C ASP A 41 -13.74 -7.03 -19.43
N THR A 42 -13.56 -8.35 -19.56
CA THR A 42 -12.45 -9.12 -18.97
C THR A 42 -11.09 -8.50 -19.28
N MET A 43 -10.90 -7.97 -20.49
CA MET A 43 -9.64 -7.33 -20.88
C MET A 43 -9.41 -6.01 -20.10
N SER A 44 -10.48 -5.26 -19.85
CA SER A 44 -10.42 -4.01 -19.08
C SER A 44 -10.30 -4.25 -17.56
N ILE A 45 -10.83 -5.36 -17.05
CA ILE A 45 -10.57 -5.81 -15.68
C ILE A 45 -9.09 -6.17 -15.54
N LEU A 46 -8.55 -6.98 -16.45
CA LEU A 46 -7.13 -7.36 -16.41
C LEU A 46 -6.21 -6.13 -16.51
N GLY A 47 -6.50 -5.19 -17.40
CA GLY A 47 -5.75 -3.94 -17.54
C GLY A 47 -5.85 -3.02 -16.32
N TRP A 48 -6.98 -3.04 -15.61
CA TRP A 48 -7.18 -2.30 -14.36
C TRP A 48 -6.36 -2.89 -13.20
N TRP A 49 -6.24 -4.23 -13.14
CA TRP A 49 -5.34 -4.91 -12.22
C TRP A 49 -3.88 -4.66 -12.61
N GLU A 50 -3.45 -4.95 -13.84
CA GLU A 50 -2.07 -4.71 -14.29
C GLU A 50 -1.53 -3.30 -13.93
N LYS A 51 -2.32 -2.23 -14.14
CA LYS A 51 -1.94 -0.85 -13.74
C LYS A 51 -1.73 -0.67 -12.24
N ARG A 52 -2.45 -1.43 -11.40
CA ARG A 52 -2.38 -1.36 -9.94
C ARG A 52 -1.36 -2.31 -9.32
N ARG A 53 -0.76 -3.20 -10.13
CA ARG A 53 0.28 -4.12 -9.67
C ARG A 53 1.52 -3.39 -9.19
N LEU A 54 1.94 -2.34 -9.91
CA LEU A 54 3.09 -1.52 -9.56
C LEU A 54 2.90 -0.80 -8.21
N PRO A 55 1.84 -0.01 -7.98
CA PRO A 55 1.63 0.63 -6.69
C PRO A 55 1.38 -0.37 -5.55
N TYR A 56 0.71 -1.50 -5.81
CA TYR A 56 0.56 -2.56 -4.81
C TYR A 56 1.93 -3.11 -4.36
N ASN A 57 2.80 -3.47 -5.31
CA ASN A 57 4.14 -3.96 -5.01
C ASN A 57 5.02 -2.89 -4.34
N LEU A 58 4.86 -1.61 -4.70
CA LEU A 58 5.55 -0.51 -4.03
C LEU A 58 5.11 -0.36 -2.56
N ILE A 59 3.80 -0.43 -2.29
CA ILE A 59 3.27 -0.31 -0.93
C ILE A 59 3.67 -1.53 -0.08
N VAL A 60 3.44 -2.74 -0.58
CA VAL A 60 3.75 -3.98 0.13
C VAL A 60 5.27 -4.17 0.29
N GLY A 61 6.04 -3.89 -0.76
CA GLY A 61 7.49 -3.91 -0.73
C GLY A 61 8.08 -2.84 0.20
N GLY A 62 7.53 -1.63 0.17
CA GLY A 62 7.90 -0.55 1.08
C GLY A 62 7.60 -0.87 2.54
N ALA A 63 6.41 -1.42 2.83
CA ALA A 63 6.03 -1.89 4.16
C ALA A 63 6.94 -3.03 4.64
N GLY A 64 7.26 -4.00 3.78
CA GLY A 64 8.19 -5.09 4.08
C GLY A 64 9.62 -4.61 4.31
N ALA A 65 10.10 -3.64 3.53
CA ALA A 65 11.41 -3.02 3.71
C ALA A 65 11.49 -2.27 5.04
N LEU A 66 10.47 -1.47 5.37
CA LEU A 66 10.37 -0.78 6.65
C LEU A 66 10.32 -1.77 7.82
N ALA A 67 9.52 -2.83 7.69
CA ALA A 67 9.44 -3.89 8.69
C ALA A 67 10.80 -4.59 8.89
N THR A 68 11.53 -4.85 7.80
CA THR A 68 12.86 -5.45 7.84
C THR A 68 13.86 -4.51 8.53
N LEU A 69 13.84 -3.21 8.22
CA LEU A 69 14.68 -2.21 8.89
C LEU A 69 14.38 -2.12 10.39
N ALA A 70 13.10 -2.04 10.76
CA ALA A 70 12.67 -2.06 12.15
C ALA A 70 13.12 -3.36 12.84
N PHE A 71 12.99 -4.50 12.17
CA PHE A 71 13.45 -5.78 12.66
C PHE A 71 14.93 -5.75 13.03
N PHE A 72 15.80 -5.33 12.11
CA PHE A 72 17.24 -5.23 12.36
C PHE A 72 17.59 -4.19 13.43
N PHE A 73 16.87 -3.07 13.46
CA PHE A 73 17.09 -2.05 14.48
C PHE A 73 16.83 -2.60 15.90
N PHE A 74 15.66 -3.18 16.15
CA PHE A 74 15.32 -3.76 17.45
C PHE A 74 16.13 -5.02 17.79
N ALA A 75 16.54 -5.79 16.79
CA ALA A 75 17.36 -6.98 16.97
C ALA A 75 18.82 -6.66 17.33
N THR A 76 19.34 -5.46 17.03
CA THR A 76 20.74 -5.09 17.30
C THR A 76 20.92 -4.36 18.62
N ILE A 77 19.91 -3.62 19.08
CA ILE A 77 19.97 -2.89 20.35
C ILE A 77 19.74 -3.81 21.57
N PRO A 78 20.31 -3.48 22.74
CA PRO A 78 19.98 -4.16 24.00
C PRO A 78 18.46 -4.11 24.27
N PRO A 79 17.84 -5.14 24.90
CA PRO A 79 18.46 -6.27 25.60
C PRO A 79 18.71 -7.53 24.75
N LEU A 80 18.35 -7.52 23.46
CA LEU A 80 18.56 -8.69 22.59
C LEU A 80 20.03 -8.83 22.20
N GLY A 81 20.64 -7.74 21.72
CA GLY A 81 21.97 -7.80 21.11
C GLY A 81 21.97 -8.57 19.79
N ALA A 82 22.92 -8.25 18.91
CA ALA A 82 22.97 -8.76 17.54
C ALA A 82 22.63 -10.25 17.40
N VAL A 83 21.59 -10.58 16.64
CA VAL A 83 21.14 -11.96 16.40
C VAL A 83 22.12 -12.65 15.45
N PRO A 84 22.92 -13.64 15.91
CA PRO A 84 23.91 -14.30 15.07
C PRO A 84 23.23 -15.13 13.97
N GLY A 85 23.78 -15.10 12.75
CA GLY A 85 23.33 -15.98 11.65
C GLY A 85 22.31 -15.38 10.67
N LEU A 86 22.01 -14.08 10.79
CA LEU A 86 21.01 -13.38 9.98
C LEU A 86 21.54 -12.79 8.65
N GLY A 87 22.61 -13.37 8.08
CA GLY A 87 23.23 -12.91 6.83
C GLY A 87 22.32 -13.10 5.61
N LEU A 88 22.81 -13.70 4.52
CA LEU A 88 22.00 -13.90 3.30
C LEU A 88 20.72 -14.74 3.53
N ARG A 89 20.59 -15.43 4.67
CA ARG A 89 19.40 -16.20 5.05
C ARG A 89 18.13 -15.34 5.16
N ILE A 90 18.24 -14.03 5.43
CA ILE A 90 17.08 -13.11 5.48
C ILE A 90 16.44 -12.93 4.10
N LEU A 91 17.19 -13.17 3.02
CA LEU A 91 16.67 -13.06 1.66
C LEU A 91 15.64 -14.15 1.33
N ILE A 92 15.68 -15.30 2.02
CA ILE A 92 14.73 -16.40 1.83
C ILE A 92 13.31 -15.97 2.21
N PRO A 93 13.02 -15.54 3.46
CA PRO A 93 11.68 -15.09 3.83
C PRO A 93 11.24 -13.85 3.04
N ILE A 94 12.15 -12.93 2.71
CA ILE A 94 11.85 -11.77 1.85
C ILE A 94 11.40 -12.23 0.46
N GLY A 95 12.14 -13.17 -0.15
CA GLY A 95 11.81 -13.73 -1.46
C GLY A 95 10.49 -14.51 -1.45
N VAL A 96 10.28 -15.38 -0.45
CA VAL A 96 9.02 -16.12 -0.27
C VAL A 96 7.84 -15.16 -0.11
N PHE A 97 8.00 -14.11 0.71
CA PHE A 97 6.97 -13.09 0.88
C PHE A 97 6.68 -12.34 -0.42
N GLY A 98 7.72 -11.93 -1.17
CA GLY A 98 7.56 -11.27 -2.46
C GLY A 98 6.82 -12.14 -3.49
N VAL A 99 7.13 -13.44 -3.54
CA VAL A 99 6.41 -14.40 -4.40
C VAL A 99 4.96 -14.52 -3.95
N MET A 100 4.71 -14.73 -2.66
CA MET A 100 3.36 -14.88 -2.12
C MET A 100 2.50 -13.63 -2.31
N ALA A 101 3.08 -12.43 -2.18
CA ALA A 101 2.39 -11.17 -2.46
C ALA A 101 1.90 -11.11 -3.91
N ASN A 102 2.72 -11.55 -4.87
CA ASN A 102 2.32 -11.64 -6.27
C ASN A 102 1.24 -12.71 -6.51
N VAL A 103 1.30 -13.86 -5.83
CA VAL A 103 0.26 -14.90 -5.93
C VAL A 103 -1.08 -14.37 -5.38
N CYS A 104 -1.08 -13.78 -4.18
CA CYS A 104 -2.27 -13.15 -3.58
C CYS A 104 -2.86 -12.08 -4.50
N TYR A 105 -2.00 -11.28 -5.13
CA TYR A 105 -2.43 -10.28 -6.11
C TYR A 105 -3.15 -10.90 -7.32
N THR A 106 -2.56 -11.94 -7.92
CA THR A 106 -3.18 -12.65 -9.06
C THR A 106 -4.50 -13.31 -8.68
N PHE A 107 -4.61 -13.82 -7.45
CA PHE A 107 -5.83 -14.42 -6.94
C PHE A 107 -6.98 -13.40 -6.83
N GLY A 108 -6.68 -12.15 -6.45
CA GLY A 108 -7.65 -11.06 -6.46
C GLY A 108 -8.25 -10.79 -7.84
N SER A 109 -7.38 -10.71 -8.86
CA SER A 109 -7.83 -10.54 -10.26
C SER A 109 -8.65 -11.73 -10.77
N LEU A 110 -8.26 -12.95 -10.38
CA LEU A 110 -8.94 -14.18 -10.77
C LEU A 110 -10.33 -14.27 -10.13
N MET A 111 -10.45 -13.91 -8.86
CA MET A 111 -11.73 -13.91 -8.15
C MET A 111 -12.72 -12.88 -8.70
N GLU A 112 -12.27 -11.71 -9.14
CA GLU A 112 -13.14 -10.75 -9.82
C GLU A 112 -13.66 -11.31 -11.17
N ILE A 113 -12.79 -11.97 -11.94
CA ILE A 113 -13.20 -12.64 -13.20
C ILE A 113 -14.21 -13.76 -12.93
N PHE A 114 -13.98 -14.59 -11.92
CA PHE A 114 -14.92 -15.64 -11.52
C PHE A 114 -16.27 -15.07 -11.08
N THR A 115 -16.26 -13.96 -10.33
CA THR A 115 -17.48 -13.33 -9.82
C THR A 115 -18.33 -12.78 -10.97
N VAL A 116 -17.71 -12.10 -11.94
CA VAL A 116 -18.39 -11.62 -13.16
C VAL A 116 -18.91 -12.78 -14.01
N LYS A 117 -18.19 -13.91 -14.05
CA LYS A 117 -18.58 -15.10 -14.83
C LYS A 117 -19.76 -15.86 -14.21
N ILE A 118 -19.86 -15.92 -12.88
CA ILE A 118 -20.90 -16.69 -12.17
C ILE A 118 -22.16 -15.85 -11.92
N TRP A 119 -22.01 -14.60 -11.45
CA TRP A 119 -23.14 -13.74 -11.07
C TRP A 119 -23.56 -12.74 -12.16
N GLY A 120 -22.86 -12.74 -13.30
CA GLY A 120 -23.17 -11.83 -14.41
C GLY A 120 -22.87 -10.36 -14.08
N ARG A 121 -23.49 -9.46 -14.84
CA ARG A 121 -23.17 -8.03 -14.85
C ARG A 121 -23.94 -7.20 -13.80
N ASP A 122 -24.74 -7.79 -12.93
CA ASP A 122 -25.58 -7.04 -11.98
C ASP A 122 -25.01 -6.92 -10.56
N VAL A 123 -23.86 -7.52 -10.30
CA VAL A 123 -23.19 -7.40 -8.99
C VAL A 123 -22.47 -6.06 -8.81
N LEU A 124 -22.50 -5.56 -7.56
CA LEU A 124 -21.77 -4.38 -7.10
C LEU A 124 -20.28 -4.49 -7.45
N PRO A 125 -19.54 -3.36 -7.55
CA PRO A 125 -18.12 -3.39 -7.89
C PRO A 125 -17.26 -4.13 -6.85
N VAL A 126 -16.98 -5.41 -7.14
CA VAL A 126 -16.25 -6.33 -6.25
C VAL A 126 -14.74 -6.08 -6.28
N GLY A 127 -14.19 -5.61 -7.41
CA GLY A 127 -12.75 -5.34 -7.58
C GLY A 127 -12.13 -4.42 -6.53
N PRO A 128 -12.69 -3.20 -6.30
CA PRO A 128 -12.16 -2.29 -5.29
C PRO A 128 -12.18 -2.86 -3.87
N ALA A 129 -13.21 -3.64 -3.50
CA ALA A 129 -13.31 -4.27 -2.18
C ALA A 129 -12.25 -5.38 -2.02
N LEU A 130 -12.11 -6.26 -3.02
CA LEU A 130 -11.09 -7.31 -3.03
C LEU A 130 -9.67 -6.74 -2.99
N PHE A 131 -9.42 -5.67 -3.73
CA PHE A 131 -8.13 -4.98 -3.70
C PHE A 131 -7.82 -4.44 -2.31
N ARG A 132 -8.78 -3.79 -1.64
CA ARG A 132 -8.59 -3.26 -0.29
C ARG A 132 -8.31 -4.36 0.72
N ILE A 133 -9.08 -5.46 0.70
CA ILE A 133 -8.88 -6.60 1.60
C ILE A 133 -7.52 -7.27 1.35
N GLY A 134 -7.16 -7.49 0.09
CA GLY A 134 -5.87 -8.07 -0.28
C GLY A 134 -4.69 -7.18 0.13
N LEU A 135 -4.81 -5.86 -0.05
CA LEU A 135 -3.80 -4.88 0.34
C LEU A 135 -3.62 -4.84 1.86
N THR A 136 -4.70 -4.72 2.64
CA THR A 136 -4.61 -4.65 4.10
C THR A 136 -4.06 -5.94 4.69
N PHE A 137 -4.49 -7.10 4.16
CA PHE A 137 -3.95 -8.39 4.56
C PHE A 137 -2.44 -8.50 4.28
N SER A 138 -2.01 -8.13 3.07
CA SER A 138 -0.60 -8.23 2.67
C SER A 138 0.29 -7.27 3.44
N VAL A 139 -0.16 -6.03 3.68
CA VAL A 139 0.54 -5.06 4.51
C VAL A 139 0.61 -5.52 5.97
N GLY A 140 -0.49 -6.07 6.51
CA GLY A 140 -0.50 -6.67 7.85
C GLY A 140 0.52 -7.79 7.99
N LEU A 141 0.59 -8.69 7.00
CA LEU A 141 1.55 -9.79 6.99
C LEU A 141 3.00 -9.28 6.82
N ALA A 142 3.22 -8.21 6.03
CA ALA A 142 4.52 -7.57 5.87
C ALA A 142 5.03 -6.96 7.19
N LEU A 143 4.13 -6.37 7.98
CA LEU A 143 4.46 -5.70 9.26
C LEU A 143 4.56 -6.68 10.44
N LEU A 144 3.99 -7.87 10.32
CA LEU A 144 3.99 -8.90 11.36
C LEU A 144 5.38 -9.20 11.95
N PRO A 145 6.46 -9.43 11.18
CA PRO A 145 7.78 -9.67 11.75
C PRO A 145 8.31 -8.49 12.59
N ALA A 146 8.02 -7.25 12.17
CA ALA A 146 8.39 -6.06 12.95
C ALA A 146 7.57 -5.97 14.25
N LEU A 147 6.27 -6.25 14.19
CA LEU A 147 5.42 -6.28 15.38
C LEU A 147 5.92 -7.30 16.41
N LEU A 148 6.25 -8.52 15.96
CA LEU A 148 6.72 -9.59 16.84
C LEU A 148 8.05 -9.22 17.53
N ILE A 149 9.01 -8.64 16.80
CA ILE A 149 10.29 -8.29 17.44
C ILE A 149 10.12 -7.19 18.47
N VAL A 150 9.22 -6.22 18.25
CA VAL A 150 8.94 -5.14 19.19
C VAL A 150 8.31 -5.70 20.46
N ILE A 151 7.35 -6.61 20.33
CA ILE A 151 6.73 -7.30 21.48
C ILE A 151 7.79 -8.06 22.29
N ILE A 152 8.65 -8.83 21.62
CA ILE A 152 9.73 -9.59 22.28
C ILE A 152 10.70 -8.63 22.98
N TRP A 153 11.09 -7.55 22.31
CA TRP A 153 12.02 -6.56 22.85
C TRP A 153 11.46 -5.89 24.11
N VAL A 154 10.20 -5.45 24.09
CA VAL A 154 9.50 -4.89 25.27
C VAL A 154 9.39 -5.91 26.39
N ALA A 155 8.97 -7.15 26.09
CA ALA A 155 8.86 -8.22 27.08
C ALA A 155 10.21 -8.50 27.76
N ARG A 156 11.30 -8.47 27.00
CA ARG A 156 12.66 -8.63 27.54
C ARG A 156 13.06 -7.47 28.45
N ILE A 157 12.73 -6.23 28.10
CA ILE A 157 13.00 -5.08 28.97
C ILE A 157 12.26 -5.19 30.29
N VAL A 158 10.96 -5.50 30.23
CA VAL A 158 10.16 -5.69 31.44
C VAL A 158 10.77 -6.80 32.30
N ALA A 159 11.18 -7.91 31.71
CA ALA A 159 11.85 -8.99 32.42
C ALA A 159 13.17 -8.55 33.07
N THR A 160 13.98 -7.72 32.42
CA THR A 160 15.24 -7.19 32.99
C THR A 160 15.05 -6.13 34.07
N VAL A 161 13.89 -5.46 34.11
CA VAL A 161 13.59 -4.42 35.10
C VAL A 161 12.92 -5.00 36.35
N VAL A 162 12.11 -6.05 36.17
CA VAL A 162 11.31 -6.68 37.25
C VAL A 162 12.03 -7.87 37.89
N GLY A 163 12.90 -8.56 37.15
CA GLY A 163 13.72 -9.69 37.64
C GLY A 163 15.08 -9.25 38.13
#